data_AF-A0A7W1Z2W1-F1
#
_entry.id   AF-A0A7W1Z2W1-F1
#
_cell.length_a   1.000
_cell.length_b   1.000
_cell.length_c   1.000
_cell.angle_alpha   90.00
_cell.angle_beta   90.00
_cell.angle_gamma   90.00
#
_symmetry.space_group_name_H-M   'P 1'
#
loop_
_entity.id
_entity.type
_entity.pdbx_description
1 polymer ?
#
loop_
_entity_poly.entity_id
_entity_poly.type
_entity_poly.pdbx_seq_one_letter_code
_entity_poly.pdbx_strand_id
1 'polypeptide(L)'
;HIGPNGVYLTYETFWYPTWEQTLSTYNLTLSLPSDWEAITQGREVANAVTDGRRTTQWTVNLPSEALTLAANHFVVHKQEWKGIHLATYLYPEDAHLAPQYIEATIDYLQMYTDLLGPYPFTKFAVVENFFPSGLGLPSFTLLGEGVIRRGYTQPYSLGHEIVHSWFGNSVFNDFAQGNWVEGLTTYLSNYYYDEAKGHQQEAFNTRRRMVYEYNLYAEPDKEYPVRAFHHKETRLDNAIGYQKTAMAFHMLRLEMGDTAFFKGVRRIIQEGTGTYLKWNDLLRIFSRAAERDLVWFFQQWIDQPGAPSLDIQNILVQEDPTQQGQFTMTGTILQTEPIFTIRLPLHLDLQGGLIHDTVLNVDRAAQPFTLHLPASPMTLAIDPDYHLLLRLQRAQIPPMLNRWETDTRRILIRPQTMTTDEAQSLETLLQRLEGQPGIETIQSDDPVISESASYLVIGPSARRLLESDSFNRCEKGMEIQPGYISIEDQTFEGPEMAFLISCPHPRDANHTVTFFFGSSPEAVKPVSRLLFFYGWDSYLVFKQGKVIARGMFQPVHSAREIIRHSP
;
A
#
# COMPACT_ATOMS: atom_id res chain seq x y z
N HIS A 1 25.09 16.68 1.35
CA HIS A 1 26.21 15.72 1.38
C HIS A 1 27.11 15.93 0.16
N ILE A 2 28.42 16.10 0.38
CA ILE A 2 29.46 16.02 -0.64
C ILE A 2 30.50 15.04 -0.10
N GLY A 3 30.71 13.92 -0.78
CA GLY A 3 31.58 12.87 -0.27
C GLY A 3 31.99 11.87 -1.34
N PRO A 4 32.74 10.82 -0.96
CA PRO A 4 33.26 9.83 -1.91
C PRO A 4 32.15 9.03 -2.60
N ASN A 5 30.98 8.93 -1.99
CA ASN A 5 29.84 8.19 -2.55
C ASN A 5 29.02 9.04 -3.54
N GLY A 6 29.31 10.34 -3.68
CA GLY A 6 28.59 11.26 -4.57
C GLY A 6 28.21 12.59 -3.90
N VAL A 7 27.42 13.37 -4.62
CA VAL A 7 26.86 14.65 -4.17
C VAL A 7 25.34 14.56 -4.12
N TYR A 8 24.76 15.00 -3.01
CA TYR A 8 23.34 15.22 -2.84
C TYR A 8 23.12 16.49 -2.01
N LEU A 9 22.58 17.54 -2.61
CA LEU A 9 22.29 18.81 -1.95
C LEU A 9 20.80 19.12 -2.04
N THR A 10 20.20 19.50 -0.91
CA THR A 10 18.80 19.92 -0.76
C THR A 10 18.75 21.19 0.09
N TYR A 11 17.59 21.83 0.20
CA TYR A 11 17.48 23.01 1.06
C TYR A 11 17.91 22.74 2.52
N GLU A 12 17.72 21.52 3.04
CA GLU A 12 18.14 21.13 4.40
C GLU A 12 19.67 21.13 4.58
N THR A 13 20.45 21.12 3.50
CA THR A 13 21.90 21.22 3.59
C THR A 13 22.41 22.66 3.62
N PHE A 14 21.50 23.66 3.63
CA PHE A 14 21.82 25.09 3.69
C PHE A 14 22.84 25.57 2.65
N TRP A 15 22.85 24.95 1.46
CA TRP A 15 23.84 25.24 0.41
C TRP A 15 23.49 26.49 -0.43
N TYR A 16 22.27 27.03 -0.25
CA TYR A 16 21.81 28.30 -0.79
C TYR A 16 20.82 28.93 0.20
N PRO A 17 20.66 30.28 0.21
CA PRO A 17 19.68 30.93 1.06
C PRO A 17 18.25 30.59 0.62
N THR A 18 17.39 30.27 1.57
CA THR A 18 15.96 29.99 1.34
C THR A 18 15.09 30.67 2.39
N TRP A 19 13.82 30.90 2.06
CA TRP A 19 12.79 31.39 2.98
C TRP A 19 11.63 30.40 3.01
N GLU A 20 11.11 30.15 4.21
CA GLU A 20 9.95 29.27 4.38
C GLU A 20 8.75 29.76 3.54
N GLN A 21 8.04 28.80 2.92
CA GLN A 21 6.85 29.04 2.09
C GLN A 21 7.06 30.00 0.91
N THR A 22 8.28 30.06 0.36
CA THR A 22 8.55 30.81 -0.87
C THR A 22 8.81 29.86 -2.03
N LEU A 23 8.22 30.19 -3.18
CA LEU A 23 8.51 29.50 -4.43
C LEU A 23 9.48 30.35 -5.25
N SER A 24 10.56 29.74 -5.73
CA SER A 24 11.63 30.44 -6.44
C SER A 24 11.96 29.78 -7.77
N THR A 25 12.45 30.60 -8.70
CA THR A 25 13.09 30.15 -9.94
C THR A 25 14.61 30.21 -9.79
N TYR A 26 15.34 29.38 -10.51
CA TYR A 26 16.78 29.26 -10.34
C TYR A 26 17.53 29.30 -11.67
N ASN A 27 18.69 29.97 -11.67
CA ASN A 27 19.72 29.81 -12.70
C ASN A 27 20.99 29.33 -12.00
N LEU A 28 21.56 28.23 -12.48
CA LEU A 28 22.65 27.54 -11.82
C LEU A 28 23.76 27.25 -12.82
N THR A 29 25.00 27.51 -12.41
CA THR A 29 26.20 27.04 -13.11
C THR A 29 26.95 26.10 -12.18
N LEU A 30 27.16 24.88 -12.63
CA LEU A 30 27.88 23.84 -11.91
C LEU A 30 29.25 23.62 -12.55
N SER A 31 30.29 23.45 -11.73
CA SER A 31 31.62 23.08 -12.21
C SER A 31 32.10 21.85 -11.45
N LEU A 32 32.36 20.77 -12.18
CA LEU A 32 32.60 19.42 -11.66
C LEU A 32 33.86 18.82 -12.32
N PRO A 33 34.41 17.72 -11.79
CA PRO A 33 35.37 16.90 -12.54
C PRO A 33 34.78 16.46 -13.90
N SER A 34 35.64 16.27 -14.91
CA SER A 34 35.19 16.00 -16.30
C SER A 34 34.36 14.73 -16.47
N ASP A 35 34.64 13.72 -15.64
CA ASP A 35 34.01 12.39 -15.65
C ASP A 35 32.81 12.27 -14.71
N TRP A 36 32.39 13.37 -14.09
CA TRP A 36 31.16 13.47 -13.31
C TRP A 36 30.02 14.01 -14.18
N GLU A 37 28.81 13.57 -13.86
CA GLU A 37 27.56 14.10 -14.38
C GLU A 37 26.74 14.65 -13.22
N ALA A 38 25.90 15.66 -13.50
CA ALA A 38 25.03 16.25 -12.50
C ALA A 38 23.62 16.43 -13.05
N ILE A 39 22.66 16.39 -12.14
CA ILE A 39 21.26 16.64 -12.41
C ILE A 39 20.65 17.50 -11.31
N THR A 40 19.93 18.52 -11.75
CA THR A 40 19.02 19.30 -10.91
C THR A 40 17.67 19.42 -11.61
N GLN A 41 16.76 20.21 -11.05
CA GLN A 41 15.45 20.49 -11.62
C GLN A 41 15.60 21.32 -12.92
N GLY A 42 14.57 21.34 -13.77
CA GLY A 42 14.53 22.22 -14.94
C GLY A 42 15.44 21.78 -16.10
N ARG A 43 15.80 22.71 -16.99
CA ARG A 43 16.43 22.40 -18.27
C ARG A 43 17.93 22.65 -18.27
N GLU A 44 18.70 21.70 -18.78
CA GLU A 44 20.12 21.89 -19.11
C GLU A 44 20.22 22.80 -20.34
N VAL A 45 20.90 23.94 -20.21
CA VAL A 45 21.05 24.93 -21.29
C VAL A 45 22.44 24.90 -21.91
N ALA A 46 23.45 24.42 -21.17
CA ALA A 46 24.80 24.20 -21.66
C ALA A 46 25.48 23.07 -20.87
N ASN A 47 26.33 22.29 -21.54
CA ASN A 47 27.19 21.27 -20.94
C ASN A 47 28.48 21.20 -21.77
N ALA A 48 29.62 21.53 -21.16
CA ALA A 48 30.91 21.56 -21.84
C ALA A 48 32.01 21.02 -20.92
N VAL A 49 33.00 20.34 -21.51
CA VAL A 49 34.22 19.94 -20.83
C VAL A 49 35.38 20.76 -21.37
N THR A 50 36.00 21.57 -20.52
CA THR A 50 37.14 22.43 -20.84
C THR A 50 38.17 22.34 -19.73
N ASP A 51 39.45 22.22 -20.07
CA ASP A 51 40.56 22.15 -19.10
C ASP A 51 40.36 21.08 -18.01
N GLY A 52 39.84 19.91 -18.38
CA GLY A 52 39.60 18.80 -17.45
C GLY A 52 38.46 19.01 -16.46
N ARG A 53 37.62 20.04 -16.65
CA ARG A 53 36.44 20.30 -15.84
C ARG A 53 35.18 20.31 -16.69
N ARG A 54 34.12 19.71 -16.17
CA ARG A 54 32.78 19.84 -16.75
C ARG A 54 32.09 21.07 -16.18
N THR A 55 31.52 21.89 -17.05
CA THR A 55 30.66 23.01 -16.66
C THR A 55 29.27 22.80 -17.25
N THR A 56 28.25 22.76 -16.40
CA THR A 56 26.85 22.67 -16.82
C THR A 56 26.06 23.88 -16.36
N GLN A 57 25.13 24.35 -17.18
CA GLN A 57 24.24 25.46 -16.86
C GLN A 57 22.80 25.00 -16.92
N TRP A 58 22.01 25.41 -15.92
CA TRP A 58 20.63 24.98 -15.74
C TRP A 58 19.72 26.17 -15.48
N THR A 59 18.50 26.07 -16.00
CA THR A 59 17.43 27.03 -15.78
C THR A 59 16.17 26.31 -15.27
N VAL A 60 15.68 26.75 -14.11
CA VAL A 60 14.45 26.30 -13.45
C VAL A 60 13.44 27.43 -13.51
N ASN A 61 12.49 27.35 -14.45
CA ASN A 61 11.52 28.41 -14.70
C ASN A 61 10.18 28.22 -13.99
N LEU A 62 9.84 26.99 -13.59
CA LEU A 62 8.67 26.76 -12.75
C LEU A 62 9.08 27.07 -11.30
N PRO A 63 8.34 27.91 -10.56
CA PRO A 63 8.61 28.16 -9.16
C PRO A 63 8.55 26.86 -8.34
N SER A 64 9.63 26.56 -7.61
CA SER A 64 9.76 25.38 -6.73
C SER A 64 10.02 25.81 -5.29
N GLU A 65 9.65 24.97 -4.32
CA GLU A 65 9.93 25.20 -2.88
C GLU A 65 11.42 25.11 -2.54
N ALA A 66 12.13 24.25 -3.26
CA ALA A 66 13.52 23.97 -3.02
C ALA A 66 14.24 23.60 -4.31
N LEU A 67 15.55 23.86 -4.36
CA LEU A 67 16.47 23.36 -5.36
C LEU A 67 17.22 22.13 -4.84
N THR A 68 17.13 21.03 -5.58
CA THR A 68 17.85 19.77 -5.30
C THR A 68 18.87 19.49 -6.39
N LEU A 69 20.07 19.04 -5.99
CA LEU A 69 21.17 18.69 -6.87
C LEU A 69 21.69 17.30 -6.51
N ALA A 70 21.85 16.44 -7.53
CA ALA A 70 22.62 15.21 -7.43
C ALA A 70 23.77 15.22 -8.44
N ALA A 71 24.93 14.70 -8.07
CA ALA A 71 26.04 14.51 -8.99
C ALA A 71 26.86 13.28 -8.62
N ASN A 72 27.29 12.53 -9.65
CA ASN A 72 28.12 11.34 -9.48
C ASN A 72 28.74 10.91 -10.82
N HIS A 73 29.48 9.81 -10.82
CA HIS A 73 29.92 9.11 -12.03
C HIS A 73 28.76 8.33 -12.67
N PHE A 74 27.87 9.04 -13.37
CA PHE A 74 26.73 8.41 -14.03
C PHE A 74 27.01 8.05 -15.48
N VAL A 75 26.40 6.95 -15.94
CA VAL A 75 26.14 6.70 -17.36
C VAL A 75 24.76 7.27 -17.67
N VAL A 76 24.73 8.26 -18.57
CA VAL A 76 23.49 8.97 -18.93
C VAL A 76 22.91 8.41 -20.21
N HIS A 77 21.68 7.91 -20.15
CA HIS A 77 20.89 7.56 -21.32
C HIS A 77 19.82 8.64 -21.52
N LYS A 78 19.60 9.11 -22.75
CA LYS A 78 18.61 10.16 -23.07
C LYS A 78 17.69 9.69 -24.19
N GLN A 79 16.40 9.98 -24.06
CA GLN A 79 15.39 9.74 -25.08
C GLN A 79 14.40 10.91 -25.10
N GLU A 80 13.82 11.22 -26.25
CA GLU A 80 12.72 12.19 -26.33
C GLU A 80 11.38 11.45 -26.49
N TRP A 81 10.36 11.93 -25.79
CA TRP A 81 9.00 11.44 -25.92
C TRP A 81 8.02 12.63 -25.92
N LYS A 82 7.33 12.84 -27.04
CA LYS A 82 6.35 13.94 -27.23
C LYS A 82 6.88 15.33 -26.82
N GLY A 83 8.15 15.62 -27.12
CA GLY A 83 8.80 16.89 -26.77
C GLY A 83 9.27 17.00 -25.31
N ILE A 84 9.12 15.94 -24.51
CA ILE A 84 9.67 15.85 -23.15
C ILE A 84 10.99 15.08 -23.22
N HIS A 85 12.05 15.66 -22.64
CA HIS A 85 13.36 15.00 -22.56
C HIS A 85 13.38 14.01 -21.40
N LEU A 86 13.48 12.72 -21.70
CA LEU A 86 13.63 11.65 -20.73
C LEU A 86 15.10 11.28 -20.57
N ALA A 87 15.50 10.93 -19.35
CA ALA A 87 16.85 10.44 -19.11
C ALA A 87 16.94 9.46 -17.95
N THR A 88 18.01 8.67 -17.94
CA THR A 88 18.45 7.94 -16.75
C THR A 88 19.86 8.38 -16.39
N TYR A 89 20.15 8.48 -15.09
CA TYR A 89 21.47 8.74 -14.54
C TYR A 89 21.78 7.57 -13.60
N LEU A 90 22.38 6.51 -14.14
CA LEU A 90 22.62 5.27 -13.41
C LEU A 90 24.12 5.06 -13.20
N TYR A 91 24.50 4.32 -12.18
CA TYR A 91 25.88 3.91 -12.00
C TYR A 91 26.33 2.96 -13.13
N PRO A 92 27.63 2.90 -13.46
CA PRO A 92 28.12 2.10 -14.57
C PRO A 92 27.71 0.62 -14.52
N GLU A 93 27.66 0.03 -13.32
CA GLU A 93 27.22 -1.35 -13.10
C GLU A 93 25.75 -1.60 -13.49
N ASP A 94 24.90 -0.57 -13.36
CA ASP A 94 23.44 -0.67 -13.48
C ASP A 94 22.90 0.03 -14.74
N ALA A 95 23.78 0.67 -15.51
CA ALA A 95 23.46 1.38 -16.76
C ALA A 95 22.72 0.51 -17.81
N HIS A 96 22.88 -0.81 -17.75
CA HIS A 96 22.18 -1.76 -18.61
C HIS A 96 20.65 -1.77 -18.39
N LEU A 97 20.16 -1.26 -17.26
CA LEU A 97 18.74 -1.14 -16.93
C LEU A 97 18.08 0.13 -17.49
N ALA A 98 18.85 1.03 -18.11
CA ALA A 98 18.33 2.29 -18.63
C ALA A 98 17.12 2.13 -19.58
N PRO A 99 17.11 1.21 -20.57
CA PRO A 99 15.96 1.02 -21.45
C PRO A 99 14.69 0.65 -20.68
N GLN A 100 14.79 -0.26 -19.70
CA GLN A 100 13.66 -0.69 -18.88
C GLN A 100 13.02 0.48 -18.12
N TYR A 101 13.84 1.35 -17.52
CA TYR A 101 13.31 2.52 -16.79
C TYR A 101 12.74 3.59 -17.71
N ILE A 102 13.30 3.79 -18.91
CA ILE A 102 12.74 4.72 -19.89
C ILE A 102 11.40 4.22 -20.42
N GLU A 103 11.28 2.94 -20.78
CA GLU A 103 10.03 2.33 -21.25
C GLU A 103 8.94 2.45 -20.19
N ALA A 104 9.23 2.09 -18.93
CA ALA A 104 8.29 2.24 -17.83
C ALA A 104 7.89 3.72 -17.61
N THR A 105 8.84 4.65 -17.70
CA THR A 105 8.56 6.09 -17.60
C THR A 105 7.61 6.56 -18.69
N ILE A 106 7.81 6.12 -19.93
CA ILE A 106 6.94 6.44 -21.06
C ILE A 106 5.53 5.91 -20.82
N ASP A 107 5.39 4.68 -20.35
CA ASP A 107 4.07 4.07 -20.08
C ASP A 107 3.29 4.83 -19.00
N TYR A 108 3.96 5.25 -17.92
CA TYR A 108 3.35 6.07 -16.88
C TYR A 108 3.01 7.47 -17.39
N LEU A 109 3.94 8.15 -18.06
CA LEU A 109 3.69 9.49 -18.60
C LEU A 109 2.56 9.46 -19.63
N GLN A 110 2.46 8.44 -20.49
CA GLN A 110 1.36 8.29 -21.43
C GLN A 110 0.02 8.24 -20.69
N MET A 111 -0.12 7.35 -19.71
CA MET A 111 -1.36 7.22 -18.94
C MET A 111 -1.70 8.51 -18.19
N TYR A 112 -0.74 9.09 -17.45
CA TYR A 112 -1.02 10.25 -16.62
C TYR A 112 -1.20 11.53 -17.40
N THR A 113 -0.59 11.68 -18.59
CA THR A 113 -0.87 12.84 -19.45
C THR A 113 -2.29 12.81 -20.01
N ASP A 114 -2.80 11.63 -20.35
CA ASP A 114 -4.20 11.46 -20.77
C ASP A 114 -5.18 11.69 -19.59
N LEU A 115 -4.81 11.24 -18.39
CA LEU A 115 -5.65 11.34 -17.19
C LEU A 115 -5.65 12.75 -16.58
N LEU A 116 -4.48 13.32 -16.34
CA LEU A 116 -4.27 14.53 -15.53
C LEU A 116 -4.09 15.78 -16.38
N GLY A 117 -3.73 15.64 -17.66
CA GLY A 117 -3.39 16.72 -18.58
C GLY A 117 -1.88 16.82 -18.82
N PRO A 118 -1.43 17.87 -19.54
CA PRO A 118 -0.04 17.99 -19.96
C PRO A 118 0.95 17.86 -18.80
N TYR A 119 2.10 17.22 -19.09
CA TYR A 119 3.19 17.12 -18.14
C TYR A 119 3.75 18.51 -17.81
N PRO A 120 3.95 18.89 -16.53
CA PRO A 120 4.24 20.27 -16.15
C PRO A 120 5.69 20.72 -16.39
N PHE A 121 6.61 19.80 -16.71
CA PHE A 121 8.03 20.10 -16.92
C PHE A 121 8.49 19.77 -18.35
N THR A 122 9.68 20.23 -18.72
CA THR A 122 10.30 19.95 -20.04
C THR A 122 11.12 18.67 -20.07
N LYS A 123 11.36 18.05 -18.91
CA LYS A 123 12.13 16.82 -18.77
C LYS A 123 11.63 15.97 -17.61
N PHE A 124 11.92 14.67 -17.65
CA PHE A 124 11.87 13.79 -16.48
C PHE A 124 13.11 12.88 -16.49
N ALA A 125 13.67 12.57 -15.32
CA ALA A 125 14.78 11.62 -15.24
C ALA A 125 14.65 10.66 -14.07
N VAL A 126 15.12 9.42 -14.27
CA VAL A 126 15.32 8.45 -13.19
C VAL A 126 16.79 8.48 -12.79
N VAL A 127 17.07 8.80 -11.54
CA VAL A 127 18.43 9.04 -11.04
C VAL A 127 18.73 8.06 -9.91
N GLU A 128 19.79 7.28 -10.08
CA GLU A 128 20.28 6.38 -9.04
C GLU A 128 21.04 7.16 -7.96
N ASN A 129 20.91 6.73 -6.70
CA ASN A 129 21.62 7.34 -5.59
C ASN A 129 22.12 6.34 -4.53
N PHE A 130 23.08 6.79 -3.73
CA PHE A 130 23.82 5.96 -2.75
C PHE A 130 23.10 5.73 -1.41
N PHE A 131 21.87 6.22 -1.24
CA PHE A 131 21.09 6.03 -0.01
C PHE A 131 19.71 5.44 -0.34
N PRO A 132 19.11 4.62 0.55
CA PRO A 132 17.76 4.11 0.34
C PRO A 132 16.76 5.26 0.13
N SER A 133 16.13 5.31 -1.03
CA SER A 133 15.22 6.40 -1.39
C SER A 133 14.19 6.00 -2.45
N GLY A 134 13.07 6.72 -2.43
CA GLY A 134 12.11 6.91 -3.51
C GLY A 134 11.60 8.33 -3.32
N LEU A 135 12.13 9.27 -4.11
CA LEU A 135 11.89 10.71 -3.93
C LEU A 135 11.56 11.36 -5.28
N GLY A 136 10.29 11.66 -5.49
CA GLY A 136 9.79 12.44 -6.63
C GLY A 136 10.11 13.91 -6.47
N LEU A 137 11.05 14.41 -7.27
CA LEU A 137 11.48 15.80 -7.29
C LEU A 137 10.97 16.51 -8.55
N PRO A 138 10.99 17.86 -8.60
CA PRO A 138 10.57 18.57 -9.81
C PRO A 138 11.44 18.16 -11.00
N SER A 139 10.83 17.53 -12.00
CA SER A 139 11.46 17.04 -13.25
C SER A 139 12.46 15.86 -13.13
N PHE A 140 12.57 15.17 -11.99
CA PHE A 140 13.33 13.91 -11.85
C PHE A 140 12.99 13.16 -10.56
N THR A 141 13.33 11.88 -10.48
CA THR A 141 13.20 11.08 -9.25
C THR A 141 14.54 10.50 -8.83
N LEU A 142 14.77 10.42 -7.51
CA LEU A 142 15.88 9.66 -6.94
C LEU A 142 15.39 8.29 -6.47
N LEU A 143 16.06 7.23 -6.91
CA LEU A 143 15.80 5.86 -6.49
C LEU A 143 17.11 5.23 -5.98
N GLY A 144 17.05 4.63 -4.79
CA GLY A 144 18.24 4.01 -4.20
C GLY A 144 18.79 2.84 -5.03
N GLU A 145 20.09 2.59 -4.97
CA GLU A 145 20.77 1.50 -5.72
C GLU A 145 20.05 0.14 -5.62
N GLY A 146 19.53 -0.21 -4.44
CA GLY A 146 18.83 -1.48 -4.22
C GLY A 146 17.47 -1.57 -4.93
N VAL A 147 16.84 -0.44 -5.23
CA VAL A 147 15.60 -0.33 -6.03
C VAL A 147 15.96 -0.46 -7.50
N ILE A 148 16.97 0.31 -7.94
CA ILE A 148 17.46 0.31 -9.32
C ILE A 148 17.87 -1.10 -9.76
N ARG A 149 18.81 -1.73 -9.04
CA ARG A 149 19.35 -3.08 -9.30
C ARG A 149 18.30 -4.18 -9.41
N ARG A 150 17.13 -4.00 -8.79
CA ARG A 150 16.03 -4.97 -8.83
C ARG A 150 15.03 -4.71 -9.96
N GLY A 151 15.24 -3.66 -10.76
CA GLY A 151 14.33 -3.26 -11.83
C GLY A 151 12.95 -2.84 -11.30
N TYR A 152 12.89 -2.22 -10.12
CA TYR A 152 11.64 -1.86 -9.45
C TYR A 152 10.94 -0.67 -10.11
N THR A 153 10.18 -1.00 -11.15
CA THR A 153 9.41 -0.10 -12.01
C THR A 153 7.90 -0.13 -11.70
N GLN A 154 7.50 -0.76 -10.60
CA GLN A 154 6.10 -0.97 -10.21
C GLN A 154 5.38 0.36 -9.88
N PRO A 155 4.03 0.39 -9.93
CA PRO A 155 3.28 1.63 -9.74
C PRO A 155 3.52 2.30 -8.39
N TYR A 156 3.71 1.52 -7.32
CA TYR A 156 4.03 2.02 -5.98
C TYR A 156 5.45 2.54 -5.79
N SER A 157 6.30 2.41 -6.81
CA SER A 157 7.68 2.93 -6.84
C SER A 157 7.73 4.03 -7.89
N LEU A 158 8.16 3.71 -9.12
CA LEU A 158 8.33 4.70 -10.19
C LEU A 158 7.03 5.43 -10.55
N GLY A 159 5.88 4.74 -10.55
CA GLY A 159 4.59 5.36 -10.86
C GLY A 159 4.21 6.45 -9.87
N HIS A 160 4.40 6.21 -8.57
CA HIS A 160 4.16 7.15 -7.47
C HIS A 160 5.01 8.41 -7.63
N GLU A 161 6.30 8.24 -7.89
CA GLU A 161 7.21 9.38 -8.08
C GLU A 161 6.91 10.18 -9.36
N ILE A 162 6.40 9.53 -10.42
CA ILE A 162 5.97 10.23 -11.63
C ILE A 162 4.71 11.07 -11.38
N VAL A 163 3.71 10.53 -10.65
CA VAL A 163 2.49 11.28 -10.29
C VAL A 163 2.82 12.53 -9.49
N HIS A 164 3.86 12.46 -8.64
CA HIS A 164 4.35 13.62 -7.90
C HIS A 164 4.77 14.80 -8.80
N SER A 165 5.03 14.57 -10.09
CA SER A 165 5.30 15.67 -11.04
C SER A 165 4.14 16.66 -11.10
N TRP A 166 2.89 16.20 -11.02
CA TRP A 166 1.72 17.09 -10.95
C TRP A 166 1.48 17.55 -9.51
N PHE A 167 1.46 16.63 -8.54
CA PHE A 167 1.11 16.92 -7.15
C PHE A 167 2.34 16.84 -6.23
N GLY A 168 2.68 17.93 -5.56
CA GLY A 168 3.89 18.05 -4.73
C GLY A 168 5.07 18.69 -5.45
N ASN A 169 5.15 18.61 -6.79
CA ASN A 169 6.22 19.27 -7.55
C ASN A 169 5.76 20.39 -8.48
N SER A 170 4.48 20.40 -8.90
CA SER A 170 3.90 21.53 -9.65
C SER A 170 2.79 22.23 -8.89
N VAL A 171 1.99 21.49 -8.13
CA VAL A 171 0.96 22.00 -7.22
C VAL A 171 1.37 21.57 -5.81
N PHE A 172 1.69 22.53 -4.96
CA PHE A 172 2.22 22.23 -3.63
C PHE A 172 1.09 22.16 -2.60
N ASN A 173 1.27 21.39 -1.52
CA ASN A 173 0.38 21.46 -0.37
C ASN A 173 0.86 22.54 0.60
N ASP A 174 -0.07 23.30 1.17
CA ASP A 174 0.26 24.14 2.33
C ASP A 174 0.56 23.23 3.53
N PHE A 175 1.85 23.10 3.86
CA PHE A 175 2.29 22.22 4.94
C PHE A 175 1.59 22.53 6.26
N ALA A 176 1.26 23.78 6.58
CA ALA A 176 0.58 24.14 7.82
C ALA A 176 -0.90 23.71 7.86
N GLN A 177 -1.46 23.29 6.72
CA GLN A 177 -2.86 22.88 6.55
C GLN A 177 -3.01 21.38 6.24
N GLY A 178 -1.92 20.61 6.35
CA GLY A 178 -1.89 19.16 6.13
C GLY A 178 -1.45 18.77 4.71
N ASN A 179 -1.07 17.50 4.56
CA ASN A 179 -0.54 16.95 3.33
C ASN A 179 -1.57 16.05 2.64
N TRP A 180 -2.23 16.59 1.62
CA TRP A 180 -3.15 15.85 0.75
C TRP A 180 -2.46 15.14 -0.42
N VAL A 181 -1.23 15.55 -0.73
CA VAL A 181 -0.47 15.11 -1.91
C VAL A 181 -0.17 13.62 -1.82
N GLU A 182 0.37 13.15 -0.69
CA GLU A 182 0.74 11.73 -0.52
C GLU A 182 -0.44 10.78 -0.71
N GLY A 183 -1.61 11.13 -0.15
CA GLY A 183 -2.81 10.32 -0.29
C GLY A 183 -3.39 10.33 -1.70
N LEU A 184 -3.38 11.48 -2.39
CA LEU A 184 -3.86 11.56 -3.78
C LEU A 184 -2.90 10.83 -4.73
N THR A 185 -1.59 11.00 -4.55
CA THR A 185 -0.57 10.27 -5.31
C THR A 185 -0.75 8.77 -5.10
N THR A 186 -0.83 8.31 -3.85
CA THR A 186 -1.06 6.90 -3.51
C THR A 186 -2.33 6.35 -4.18
N TYR A 187 -3.43 7.11 -4.18
CA TYR A 187 -4.66 6.72 -4.85
C TYR A 187 -4.46 6.55 -6.36
N LEU A 188 -3.83 7.52 -7.01
CA LEU A 188 -3.64 7.53 -8.46
C LEU A 188 -2.64 6.46 -8.93
N SER A 189 -1.53 6.27 -8.21
CA SER A 189 -0.45 5.36 -8.60
C SER A 189 -0.64 3.94 -8.10
N ASN A 190 -0.99 3.74 -6.84
CA ASN A 190 -0.96 2.39 -6.25
C ASN A 190 -2.25 1.64 -6.50
N TYR A 191 -3.37 2.36 -6.64
CA TYR A 191 -4.69 1.79 -6.90
C TYR A 191 -5.18 2.06 -8.33
N TYR A 192 -5.39 3.34 -8.68
CA TYR A 192 -6.13 3.68 -9.91
C TYR A 192 -5.38 3.28 -11.18
N TYR A 193 -4.05 3.22 -11.13
CA TYR A 193 -3.24 2.66 -12.21
C TYR A 193 -3.71 1.27 -12.63
N ASP A 194 -3.86 0.35 -11.67
CA ASP A 194 -4.26 -1.03 -11.95
C ASP A 194 -5.70 -1.08 -12.46
N GLU A 195 -6.61 -0.29 -11.88
CA GLU A 195 -7.99 -0.19 -12.37
C GLU A 195 -8.02 0.32 -13.82
N ALA A 196 -7.28 1.39 -14.14
CA ALA A 196 -7.22 1.99 -15.46
C ALA A 196 -6.56 1.08 -16.51
N LYS A 197 -5.63 0.20 -16.10
CA LYS A 197 -5.01 -0.82 -16.96
C LYS A 197 -5.86 -2.09 -17.09
N GLY A 198 -6.96 -2.21 -16.35
CA GLY A 198 -7.82 -3.41 -16.35
C GLY A 198 -7.29 -4.55 -15.47
N HIS A 199 -6.31 -4.29 -14.61
CA HIS A 199 -5.75 -5.22 -13.62
C HIS A 199 -6.66 -5.29 -12.38
N GLN A 200 -7.87 -5.84 -12.56
CA GLN A 200 -8.93 -5.80 -11.54
C GLN A 200 -8.53 -6.50 -10.24
N GLN A 201 -7.77 -7.61 -10.33
CA GLN A 201 -7.34 -8.37 -9.16
C GLN A 201 -6.32 -7.59 -8.33
N GLU A 202 -5.40 -6.89 -8.97
CA GLU A 202 -4.41 -6.02 -8.35
C GLU A 202 -5.10 -4.81 -7.69
N ALA A 203 -6.04 -4.16 -8.38
CA ALA A 203 -6.83 -3.06 -7.83
C ALA A 203 -7.64 -3.49 -6.58
N PHE A 204 -8.25 -4.67 -6.62
CA PHE A 204 -8.89 -5.30 -5.45
C PHE A 204 -7.89 -5.52 -4.31
N ASN A 205 -6.73 -6.14 -4.61
CA ASN A 205 -5.71 -6.45 -3.62
C ASN A 205 -5.16 -5.18 -2.95
N THR A 206 -4.99 -4.09 -3.71
CA THR A 206 -4.55 -2.80 -3.19
C THR A 206 -5.58 -2.20 -2.21
N ARG A 207 -6.87 -2.15 -2.58
CA ARG A 207 -7.92 -1.65 -1.66
C ARG A 207 -8.01 -2.48 -0.39
N ARG A 208 -8.03 -3.80 -0.53
CA ARG A 208 -7.99 -4.73 0.61
C ARG A 208 -6.80 -4.44 1.52
N ARG A 209 -5.62 -4.23 0.94
CA ARG A 209 -4.41 -3.92 1.69
C ARG A 209 -4.49 -2.56 2.38
N MET A 210 -5.05 -1.53 1.74
CA MET A 210 -5.28 -0.22 2.37
C MET A 210 -6.17 -0.35 3.62
N VAL A 211 -7.26 -1.12 3.52
CA VAL A 211 -8.18 -1.38 4.64
C VAL A 211 -7.47 -2.14 5.77
N TYR A 212 -6.69 -3.17 5.46
CA TYR A 212 -5.96 -3.93 6.48
C TYR A 212 -4.82 -3.14 7.12
N GLU A 213 -4.04 -2.38 6.34
CA GLU A 213 -2.99 -1.51 6.85
C GLU A 213 -3.56 -0.48 7.83
N TYR A 214 -4.69 0.15 7.48
CA TYR A 214 -5.39 1.05 8.38
C TYR A 214 -5.80 0.35 9.68
N ASN A 215 -6.48 -0.80 9.59
CA ASN A 215 -6.99 -1.47 10.79
C ASN A 215 -5.91 -2.08 11.70
N LEU A 216 -4.74 -2.44 11.17
CA LEU A 216 -3.65 -3.02 11.97
C LEU A 216 -2.73 -1.97 12.61
N TYR A 217 -2.57 -0.79 12.01
CA TYR A 217 -1.64 0.23 12.50
C TYR A 217 -2.30 1.50 13.04
N ALA A 218 -3.59 1.73 12.75
CA ALA A 218 -4.38 2.83 13.29
C ALA A 218 -5.32 2.33 14.38
N GLU A 219 -4.78 2.12 15.58
CA GLU A 219 -5.57 1.77 16.77
C GLU A 219 -6.50 2.93 17.17
N PRO A 220 -7.77 2.67 17.54
CA PRO A 220 -8.77 3.72 17.75
C PRO A 220 -8.37 4.82 18.75
N ASP A 221 -7.55 4.51 19.76
CA ASP A 221 -7.08 5.43 20.79
C ASP A 221 -5.87 6.29 20.36
N LYS A 222 -5.22 5.94 19.24
CA LYS A 222 -4.02 6.62 18.72
C LYS A 222 -4.28 7.42 17.44
N GLU A 223 -5.47 7.29 16.86
CA GLU A 223 -5.83 7.92 15.60
C GLU A 223 -5.95 9.44 15.67
N TYR A 224 -5.68 10.09 14.53
CA TYR A 224 -5.87 11.51 14.34
C TYR A 224 -6.51 11.80 12.96
N PRO A 225 -7.14 12.98 12.77
CA PRO A 225 -7.72 13.38 11.49
C PRO A 225 -6.69 13.44 10.36
N VAL A 226 -7.07 13.08 9.14
CA VAL A 226 -6.20 13.21 7.95
C VAL A 226 -5.68 14.64 7.78
N ARG A 227 -6.46 15.66 8.12
CA ARG A 227 -6.01 17.07 8.08
C ARG A 227 -4.74 17.35 8.89
N ALA A 228 -4.50 16.59 9.96
CA ALA A 228 -3.33 16.73 10.83
C ALA A 228 -2.11 15.93 10.34
N PHE A 229 -2.22 15.16 9.26
CA PHE A 229 -1.08 14.48 8.66
C PHE A 229 -0.20 15.48 7.89
N HIS A 230 1.10 15.44 8.14
CA HIS A 230 2.09 16.31 7.49
C HIS A 230 3.15 15.51 6.74
N HIS A 231 3.77 14.57 7.44
CA HIS A 231 4.77 13.65 6.92
C HIS A 231 4.73 12.34 7.70
N LYS A 232 5.34 11.31 7.14
CA LYS A 232 5.38 9.97 7.72
C LYS A 232 6.62 9.77 8.58
N GLU A 233 6.42 9.48 9.86
CA GLU A 233 7.48 9.03 10.77
C GLU A 233 7.24 7.59 11.24
N THR A 234 5.97 7.19 11.31
CA THR A 234 5.52 5.92 11.87
C THR A 234 4.62 5.14 10.91
N ARG A 235 4.29 3.90 11.29
CA ARG A 235 3.29 3.09 10.56
C ARG A 235 1.87 3.65 10.71
N LEU A 236 1.58 4.32 11.82
CA LEU A 236 0.32 5.03 12.03
C LEU A 236 0.16 6.17 11.00
N ASP A 237 1.23 6.95 10.78
CA ASP A 237 1.20 8.03 9.79
C ASP A 237 1.01 7.49 8.37
N ASN A 238 1.63 6.34 8.05
CA ASN A 238 1.38 5.65 6.79
C ASN A 238 -0.08 5.21 6.65
N ALA A 239 -0.65 4.61 7.70
CA ALA A 239 -2.04 4.16 7.71
C ALA A 239 -3.03 5.33 7.50
N ILE A 240 -2.74 6.51 8.07
CA ILE A 240 -3.63 7.69 7.96
C ILE A 240 -3.34 8.48 6.68
N GLY A 241 -2.12 9.01 6.54
CA GLY A 241 -1.74 9.93 5.46
C GLY A 241 -1.71 9.32 4.06
N TYR A 242 -1.49 8.00 3.97
CA TYR A 242 -1.45 7.29 2.70
C TYR A 242 -2.70 6.43 2.51
N GLN A 243 -2.94 5.45 3.40
CA GLN A 243 -3.97 4.43 3.17
C GLN A 243 -5.40 4.99 3.34
N LYS A 244 -5.71 5.57 4.51
CA LYS A 244 -7.03 6.21 4.75
C LYS A 244 -7.29 7.34 3.78
N THR A 245 -6.29 8.18 3.50
CA THR A 245 -6.43 9.31 2.57
C THR A 245 -6.67 8.83 1.13
N ALA A 246 -5.98 7.79 0.66
CA ALA A 246 -6.24 7.21 -0.66
C ALA A 246 -7.66 6.60 -0.75
N MET A 247 -8.10 5.89 0.29
CA MET A 247 -9.47 5.38 0.37
C MET A 247 -10.51 6.51 0.44
N ALA A 248 -10.21 7.64 1.07
CA ALA A 248 -11.07 8.82 1.05
C ALA A 248 -11.23 9.38 -0.37
N PHE A 249 -10.15 9.46 -1.16
CA PHE A 249 -10.27 9.84 -2.57
C PHE A 249 -11.04 8.80 -3.41
N HIS A 250 -10.86 7.51 -3.14
CA HIS A 250 -11.64 6.44 -3.75
C HIS A 250 -13.13 6.60 -3.49
N MET A 251 -13.53 6.73 -2.22
CA MET A 251 -14.92 6.92 -1.81
C MET A 251 -15.49 8.23 -2.35
N LEU A 252 -14.69 9.31 -2.42
CA LEU A 252 -15.09 10.57 -3.01
C LEU A 252 -15.42 10.41 -4.50
N ARG A 253 -14.60 9.66 -5.24
CA ARG A 253 -14.86 9.35 -6.65
C ARG A 253 -16.14 8.53 -6.81
N LEU A 254 -16.35 7.49 -6.01
CA LEU A 254 -17.59 6.70 -6.05
C LEU A 254 -18.82 7.56 -5.72
N GLU A 255 -18.67 8.52 -4.81
CA GLU A 255 -19.74 9.44 -4.44
C GLU A 255 -20.12 10.36 -5.60
N MET A 256 -19.14 11.00 -6.27
CA MET A 256 -19.42 11.98 -7.33
C MET A 256 -19.45 11.43 -8.76
N GLY A 257 -18.98 10.21 -8.96
CA GLY A 257 -18.75 9.60 -10.27
C GLY A 257 -17.46 10.08 -10.96
N ASP A 258 -16.93 9.23 -11.83
CA ASP A 258 -15.63 9.38 -12.49
C ASP A 258 -15.46 10.71 -13.23
N THR A 259 -16.50 11.13 -13.96
CA THR A 259 -16.45 12.35 -14.78
C THR A 259 -16.25 13.58 -13.91
N ALA A 260 -16.99 13.72 -12.81
CA ALA A 260 -16.86 14.84 -11.89
C ALA A 260 -15.53 14.79 -11.14
N PHE A 261 -15.10 13.58 -10.73
CA PHE A 261 -13.85 13.41 -9.99
C PHE A 261 -12.64 13.84 -10.80
N PHE A 262 -12.46 13.30 -11.99
CA PHE A 262 -11.30 13.67 -12.83
C PHE A 262 -11.40 15.10 -13.38
N LYS A 263 -12.60 15.66 -13.52
CA LYS A 263 -12.77 17.11 -13.75
C LYS A 263 -12.24 17.92 -12.57
N GLY A 264 -12.51 17.49 -11.33
CA GLY A 264 -11.95 18.09 -10.11
C GLY A 264 -10.43 17.97 -10.04
N VAL A 265 -9.88 16.77 -10.26
CA VAL A 265 -8.42 16.53 -10.26
C VAL A 265 -7.69 17.41 -11.29
N ARG A 266 -8.22 17.52 -12.52
CA ARG A 266 -7.64 18.41 -13.54
C ARG A 266 -7.72 19.89 -13.14
N ARG A 267 -8.76 20.31 -12.42
CA ARG A 267 -8.88 21.67 -11.88
C ARG A 267 -7.89 21.96 -10.78
N ILE A 268 -7.52 20.99 -9.94
CA ILE A 268 -6.43 21.14 -8.95
C ILE A 268 -5.14 21.56 -9.67
N ILE A 269 -4.83 20.92 -10.79
CA ILE A 269 -3.64 21.26 -11.59
C ILE A 269 -3.80 22.65 -12.21
N GLN A 270 -4.91 22.91 -12.90
CA GLN A 270 -5.16 24.20 -13.58
C GLN A 270 -5.16 25.41 -12.64
N GLU A 271 -5.73 25.28 -11.45
CA GLU A 271 -5.82 26.35 -10.45
C GLU A 271 -4.56 26.43 -9.56
N GLY A 272 -3.80 25.33 -9.44
CA GLY A 272 -2.76 25.17 -8.43
C GLY A 272 -1.31 25.22 -8.92
N THR A 273 -1.04 25.08 -10.23
CA THR A 273 0.34 25.03 -10.73
C THR A 273 1.13 26.29 -10.33
N GLY A 274 2.28 26.10 -9.69
CA GLY A 274 3.15 27.16 -9.18
C GLY A 274 2.61 27.84 -7.91
N THR A 275 1.71 27.19 -7.18
CA THR A 275 1.09 27.72 -5.95
C THR A 275 0.87 26.62 -4.90
N TYR A 276 0.41 27.03 -3.72
CA TYR A 276 0.01 26.17 -2.62
C TYR A 276 -1.51 26.00 -2.57
N LEU A 277 -1.99 24.76 -2.46
CA LEU A 277 -3.38 24.44 -2.17
C LEU A 277 -3.52 23.74 -0.82
N LYS A 278 -4.62 24.04 -0.11
CA LYS A 278 -5.02 23.38 1.15
C LYS A 278 -6.25 22.50 0.93
N TRP A 279 -6.57 21.66 1.91
CA TRP A 279 -7.78 20.83 1.91
C TRP A 279 -9.07 21.59 1.59
N ASN A 280 -9.19 22.85 2.05
CA ASN A 280 -10.39 23.66 1.76
C ASN A 280 -10.48 24.08 0.29
N ASP A 281 -9.36 24.20 -0.42
CA ASP A 281 -9.37 24.43 -1.86
C ASP A 281 -9.80 23.17 -2.61
N LEU A 282 -9.33 22.00 -2.18
CA LEU A 282 -9.79 20.71 -2.72
C LEU A 282 -11.30 20.55 -2.52
N LEU A 283 -11.82 20.80 -1.31
CA LEU A 283 -13.26 20.80 -1.03
C LEU A 283 -14.03 21.70 -2.01
N ARG A 284 -13.57 22.95 -2.19
CA ARG A 284 -14.19 23.90 -3.13
C ARG A 284 -14.15 23.39 -4.56
N ILE A 285 -13.01 22.87 -5.01
CA ILE A 285 -12.80 22.39 -6.38
C ILE A 285 -13.71 21.18 -6.66
N PHE A 286 -13.72 20.20 -5.77
CA PHE A 286 -14.53 18.99 -5.88
C PHE A 286 -16.03 19.30 -5.78
N SER A 287 -16.45 20.19 -4.88
CA SER A 287 -17.86 20.60 -4.77
C SER A 287 -18.35 21.27 -6.05
N ARG A 288 -17.52 22.13 -6.66
CA ARG A 288 -17.82 22.75 -7.97
C ARG A 288 -17.82 21.75 -9.12
N ALA A 289 -16.98 20.71 -9.06
CA ALA A 289 -16.92 19.69 -10.10
C ALA A 289 -18.12 18.75 -10.03
N ALA A 290 -18.59 18.43 -8.82
CA ALA A 290 -19.75 17.59 -8.54
C ALA A 290 -21.09 18.35 -8.57
N GLU A 291 -21.06 19.69 -8.66
CA GLU A 291 -22.25 20.56 -8.67
C GLU A 291 -23.13 20.40 -7.42
N ARG A 292 -22.52 20.08 -6.28
CA ARG A 292 -23.16 19.95 -4.96
C ARG A 292 -22.16 20.16 -3.85
N ASP A 293 -22.67 20.43 -2.64
CA ASP A 293 -21.83 20.61 -1.46
C ASP A 293 -21.27 19.27 -0.95
N LEU A 294 -19.96 19.23 -0.71
CA LEU A 294 -19.22 18.07 -0.19
C LEU A 294 -18.63 18.36 1.19
N VAL A 295 -19.04 19.43 1.88
CA VAL A 295 -18.58 19.76 3.24
C VAL A 295 -18.74 18.55 4.17
N TRP A 296 -19.89 17.86 4.12
CA TRP A 296 -20.15 16.68 4.95
C TRP A 296 -19.09 15.58 4.74
N PHE A 297 -18.66 15.36 3.50
CA PHE A 297 -17.68 14.33 3.15
C PHE A 297 -16.31 14.66 3.74
N PHE A 298 -15.88 15.92 3.59
CA PHE A 298 -14.59 16.37 4.12
C PHE A 298 -14.58 16.40 5.64
N GLN A 299 -15.68 16.84 6.27
CA GLN A 299 -15.82 16.78 7.73
C GLN A 299 -15.66 15.35 8.25
N GLN A 300 -16.30 14.39 7.60
CA GLN A 300 -16.28 12.99 8.01
C GLN A 300 -14.93 12.29 7.75
N TRP A 301 -14.36 12.43 6.55
CA TRP A 301 -13.21 11.64 6.14
C TRP A 301 -11.86 12.33 6.33
N ILE A 302 -11.85 13.67 6.34
CA ILE A 302 -10.63 14.47 6.43
C ILE A 302 -10.46 15.07 7.83
N ASP A 303 -11.56 15.55 8.43
CA ASP A 303 -11.50 16.33 9.68
C ASP A 303 -11.75 15.49 10.94
N GLN A 304 -12.21 14.25 10.79
CA GLN A 304 -12.47 13.33 11.89
C GLN A 304 -11.54 12.09 11.85
N PRO A 305 -11.05 11.62 13.02
CA PRO A 305 -10.38 10.34 13.12
C PRO A 305 -11.39 9.18 12.98
N GLY A 306 -10.90 7.96 12.84
CA GLY A 306 -11.77 6.78 12.80
C GLY A 306 -12.33 6.43 11.43
N ALA A 307 -13.12 5.36 11.43
CA ALA A 307 -13.83 4.77 10.30
C ALA A 307 -15.07 4.03 10.86
N PRO A 308 -16.15 3.87 10.08
CA PRO A 308 -17.37 3.23 10.56
C PRO A 308 -17.14 1.75 10.85
N SER A 309 -17.62 1.29 12.01
CA SER A 309 -17.73 -0.13 12.33
C SER A 309 -19.18 -0.57 12.16
N LEU A 310 -19.38 -1.64 11.40
CA LEU A 310 -20.70 -2.12 11.01
C LEU A 310 -20.97 -3.48 11.62
N ASP A 311 -22.21 -3.67 12.04
CA ASP A 311 -22.79 -4.97 12.35
C ASP A 311 -24.14 -5.11 11.64
N ILE A 312 -24.59 -6.34 11.41
CA ILE A 312 -25.88 -6.61 10.80
C ILE A 312 -26.70 -7.51 11.72
N GLN A 313 -27.95 -7.10 11.96
CA GLN A 313 -28.82 -7.81 12.90
C GLN A 313 -30.24 -7.95 12.35
N ASN A 314 -30.98 -8.86 12.97
CA ASN A 314 -32.40 -9.09 12.69
C ASN A 314 -32.68 -9.44 11.23
N ILE A 315 -31.80 -10.24 10.62
CA ILE A 315 -32.00 -10.75 9.26
C ILE A 315 -33.17 -11.71 9.24
N LEU A 316 -34.19 -11.37 8.45
CA LEU A 316 -35.37 -12.19 8.20
C LEU A 316 -35.57 -12.30 6.69
N VAL A 317 -35.86 -13.51 6.23
CA VAL A 317 -36.15 -13.82 4.83
C VAL A 317 -37.50 -14.49 4.75
N GLN A 318 -38.39 -13.97 3.90
CA GLN A 318 -39.74 -14.48 3.71
C GLN A 318 -40.03 -14.59 2.22
N GLU A 319 -40.65 -15.70 1.80
CA GLU A 319 -41.20 -15.82 0.45
C GLU A 319 -42.46 -14.95 0.34
N ASP A 320 -42.64 -14.27 -0.80
CA ASP A 320 -43.82 -13.46 -1.06
C ASP A 320 -45.05 -14.38 -1.21
N PRO A 321 -46.07 -14.27 -0.34
CA PRO A 321 -47.25 -15.12 -0.39
C PRO A 321 -48.09 -14.93 -1.67
N THR A 322 -47.89 -13.81 -2.38
CA THR A 322 -48.60 -13.47 -3.61
C THR A 322 -47.81 -13.80 -4.87
N GLN A 323 -46.49 -14.00 -4.76
CA GLN A 323 -45.60 -14.26 -5.89
C GLN A 323 -44.61 -15.38 -5.56
N GLN A 324 -45.02 -16.62 -5.85
CA GLN A 324 -44.20 -17.81 -5.60
C GLN A 324 -42.80 -17.66 -6.24
N GLY A 325 -41.75 -17.93 -5.46
CA GLY A 325 -40.36 -17.80 -5.84
C GLY A 325 -39.73 -16.41 -5.67
N GLN A 326 -40.51 -15.38 -5.30
CA GLN A 326 -39.98 -14.08 -4.90
C GLN A 326 -39.76 -14.02 -3.40
N PHE A 327 -38.70 -13.37 -2.95
CA PHE A 327 -38.34 -13.28 -1.54
C PHE A 327 -38.18 -11.83 -1.11
N THR A 328 -38.56 -11.53 0.13
CA THR A 328 -38.23 -10.27 0.78
C THR A 328 -37.28 -10.55 1.93
N MET A 329 -36.13 -9.86 1.92
CA MET A 329 -35.14 -9.89 2.99
C MET A 329 -35.16 -8.56 3.73
N THR A 330 -35.34 -8.61 5.05
CA THR A 330 -35.25 -7.44 5.93
C THR A 330 -34.12 -7.60 6.92
N GLY A 331 -33.52 -6.50 7.33
CA GLY A 331 -32.49 -6.48 8.36
C GLY A 331 -32.22 -5.08 8.87
N THR A 332 -31.27 -4.95 9.78
CA THR A 332 -30.81 -3.66 10.30
C THR A 332 -29.29 -3.61 10.29
N ILE A 333 -28.72 -2.60 9.63
CA ILE A 333 -27.30 -2.25 9.74
C ILE A 333 -27.13 -1.39 10.99
N LEU A 334 -26.23 -1.81 11.88
CA LEU A 334 -25.86 -1.07 13.07
C LEU A 334 -24.49 -0.41 12.88
N GLN A 335 -24.36 0.83 13.33
CA GLN A 335 -23.12 1.57 13.40
C GLN A 335 -22.78 1.89 14.86
N THR A 336 -21.50 1.77 15.21
CA THR A 336 -20.99 2.36 16.45
C THR A 336 -20.60 3.81 16.22
N GLU A 337 -20.73 4.64 17.27
CA GLU A 337 -20.36 6.05 17.19
C GLU A 337 -18.84 6.23 16.95
N PRO A 338 -18.42 7.25 16.17
CA PRO A 338 -19.27 8.22 15.48
C PRO A 338 -20.00 7.63 14.27
N ILE A 339 -21.25 8.04 14.03
CA ILE A 339 -22.03 7.58 12.88
C ILE A 339 -21.52 8.20 11.58
N PHE A 340 -21.24 7.38 10.57
CA PHE A 340 -20.85 7.84 9.23
C PHE A 340 -22.05 7.77 8.28
N THR A 341 -22.08 8.72 7.33
CA THR A 341 -22.86 8.61 6.11
C THR A 341 -22.05 7.80 5.09
N ILE A 342 -22.54 6.62 4.72
CA ILE A 342 -21.87 5.71 3.77
C ILE A 342 -22.84 5.13 2.73
N ARG A 343 -22.29 4.84 1.56
CA ARG A 343 -22.95 4.05 0.51
C ARG A 343 -22.42 2.62 0.60
N LEU A 344 -23.14 1.75 1.29
CA LEU A 344 -22.75 0.40 1.64
C LEU A 344 -23.07 -0.60 0.52
N PRO A 345 -22.07 -1.15 -0.20
CA PRO A 345 -22.31 -2.21 -1.17
C PRO A 345 -22.68 -3.51 -0.46
N LEU A 346 -23.70 -4.19 -0.97
CA LEU A 346 -24.10 -5.52 -0.55
C LEU A 346 -24.08 -6.45 -1.76
N HIS A 347 -23.57 -7.65 -1.54
CA HIS A 347 -23.54 -8.73 -2.52
C HIS A 347 -24.25 -9.95 -1.96
N LEU A 348 -25.20 -10.51 -2.70
CA LEU A 348 -25.94 -11.69 -2.31
C LEU A 348 -25.79 -12.79 -3.35
N ASP A 349 -25.32 -13.96 -2.94
CA ASP A 349 -25.51 -15.20 -3.70
C ASP A 349 -26.92 -15.71 -3.43
N LEU A 350 -27.70 -15.91 -4.48
CA LEU A 350 -29.05 -16.45 -4.42
C LEU A 350 -29.09 -17.89 -4.96
N GLN A 351 -30.12 -18.62 -4.55
CA GLN A 351 -30.38 -19.98 -5.03
C GLN A 351 -30.45 -20.01 -6.57
N GLY A 352 -29.88 -21.07 -7.15
CA GLY A 352 -29.79 -21.22 -8.60
C GLY A 352 -28.59 -20.49 -9.23
N GLY A 353 -27.67 -19.95 -8.41
CA GLY A 353 -26.46 -19.25 -8.89
C GLY A 353 -26.74 -17.83 -9.38
N LEU A 354 -27.88 -17.26 -9.01
CA LEU A 354 -28.19 -15.86 -9.30
C LEU A 354 -27.43 -14.95 -8.32
N ILE A 355 -27.04 -13.77 -8.78
CA ILE A 355 -26.35 -12.76 -7.96
C ILE A 355 -27.24 -11.52 -7.87
N HIS A 356 -27.29 -10.91 -6.70
CA HIS A 356 -27.94 -9.61 -6.49
C HIS A 356 -26.98 -8.64 -5.79
N ASP A 357 -26.52 -7.64 -6.54
CA ASP A 357 -25.69 -6.54 -6.04
C ASP A 357 -26.55 -5.29 -5.84
N THR A 358 -26.39 -4.64 -4.69
CA THR A 358 -27.11 -3.40 -4.37
C THR A 358 -26.29 -2.50 -3.47
N VAL A 359 -26.69 -1.23 -3.34
CA VAL A 359 -26.03 -0.25 -2.48
C VAL A 359 -27.06 0.39 -1.55
N LEU A 360 -26.82 0.28 -0.25
CA LEU A 360 -27.63 0.93 0.78
C LEU A 360 -27.01 2.26 1.20
N ASN A 361 -27.82 3.31 1.30
CA ASN A 361 -27.38 4.54 1.95
C ASN A 361 -27.62 4.38 3.46
N VAL A 362 -26.56 4.46 4.25
CA VAL A 362 -26.59 4.30 5.71
C VAL A 362 -26.09 5.59 6.34
N ASP A 363 -26.94 6.25 7.13
CA ASP A 363 -26.68 7.58 7.70
C ASP A 363 -27.05 7.68 9.20
N ARG A 364 -27.41 6.56 9.81
CA ARG A 364 -27.91 6.49 11.19
C ARG A 364 -27.31 5.31 11.94
N ALA A 365 -27.37 5.37 13.27
CA ALA A 365 -26.87 4.32 14.16
C ALA A 365 -27.54 2.95 13.94
N ALA A 366 -28.82 2.92 13.58
CA ALA A 366 -29.55 1.70 13.25
C ALA A 366 -30.39 1.92 11.98
N GLN A 367 -29.92 1.42 10.85
CA GLN A 367 -30.52 1.58 9.52
C GLN A 367 -31.27 0.31 9.12
N PRO A 368 -32.61 0.28 9.21
CA PRO A 368 -33.37 -0.82 8.65
C PRO A 368 -33.26 -0.82 7.12
N PHE A 369 -33.30 -2.01 6.53
CA PHE A 369 -33.35 -2.19 5.08
C PHE A 369 -34.34 -3.28 4.69
N THR A 370 -34.77 -3.25 3.43
CA THR A 370 -35.63 -4.25 2.80
C THR A 370 -35.17 -4.45 1.37
N LEU A 371 -34.91 -5.70 0.99
CA LEU A 371 -34.51 -6.11 -0.36
C LEU A 371 -35.57 -7.06 -0.92
N HIS A 372 -35.97 -6.83 -2.17
CA HIS A 372 -36.81 -7.74 -2.92
C HIS A 372 -35.92 -8.56 -3.86
N LEU A 373 -36.00 -9.88 -3.75
CA LEU A 373 -35.05 -10.82 -4.33
C LEU A 373 -35.78 -11.82 -5.23
N PRO A 374 -35.24 -12.13 -6.43
CA PRO A 374 -35.86 -13.03 -7.39
C PRO A 374 -35.70 -14.53 -7.04
N ALA A 375 -34.96 -14.83 -5.97
CA ALA A 375 -34.72 -16.18 -5.47
C ALA A 375 -34.27 -16.12 -4.01
N SER A 376 -34.28 -17.27 -3.33
CA SER A 376 -33.90 -17.37 -1.92
C SER A 376 -32.42 -17.00 -1.73
N PRO A 377 -32.06 -16.05 -0.84
CA PRO A 377 -30.68 -15.69 -0.60
C PRO A 377 -29.95 -16.77 0.22
N MET A 378 -28.72 -17.08 -0.19
CA MET A 378 -27.85 -18.08 0.44
C MET A 378 -26.77 -17.43 1.29
N THR A 379 -26.17 -16.36 0.77
CA THR A 379 -25.12 -15.59 1.46
C THR A 379 -25.44 -14.10 1.35
N LEU A 380 -24.93 -13.34 2.31
CA LEU A 380 -24.83 -11.88 2.22
C LEU A 380 -23.40 -11.50 2.56
N ALA A 381 -22.76 -10.71 1.70
CA ALA A 381 -21.49 -10.07 1.94
C ALA A 381 -21.64 -8.55 1.97
N ILE A 382 -21.03 -7.91 2.97
CA ILE A 382 -20.94 -6.46 3.11
C ILE A 382 -19.61 -6.00 2.53
N ASP A 383 -19.68 -5.07 1.56
CA ASP A 383 -18.53 -4.48 0.88
C ASP A 383 -17.44 -5.49 0.47
N PRO A 384 -17.78 -6.55 -0.30
CA PRO A 384 -16.86 -7.63 -0.62
C PRO A 384 -15.61 -7.18 -1.38
N ASP A 385 -15.71 -6.04 -2.08
CA ASP A 385 -14.66 -5.47 -2.93
C ASP A 385 -13.88 -4.32 -2.24
N TYR A 386 -14.09 -4.11 -0.94
CA TYR A 386 -13.39 -3.09 -0.15
C TYR A 386 -13.51 -1.69 -0.77
N HIS A 387 -14.71 -1.28 -1.20
CA HIS A 387 -14.97 0.08 -1.66
C HIS A 387 -15.00 1.10 -0.52
N LEU A 388 -15.23 0.64 0.72
CA LEU A 388 -15.26 1.47 1.92
C LEU A 388 -14.07 1.20 2.82
N LEU A 389 -13.60 2.25 3.48
CA LEU A 389 -12.71 2.09 4.64
C LEU A 389 -13.58 1.77 5.86
N LEU A 390 -13.71 0.49 6.20
CA LEU A 390 -14.44 0.04 7.39
C LEU A 390 -13.47 -0.22 8.55
N ARG A 391 -13.95 0.02 9.78
CA ARG A 391 -13.32 -0.45 11.01
C ARG A 391 -13.66 -1.92 11.21
N LEU A 392 -12.64 -2.76 11.03
CA LEU A 392 -12.71 -4.21 11.18
C LEU A 392 -12.26 -4.61 12.59
N GLN A 393 -12.95 -5.59 13.15
CA GLN A 393 -12.46 -6.32 14.31
C GLN A 393 -11.26 -7.17 13.88
N ARG A 394 -10.31 -7.38 14.80
CA ARG A 394 -9.08 -8.13 14.53
C ARG A 394 -9.35 -9.55 14.00
N ALA A 395 -10.42 -10.20 14.48
CA ALA A 395 -10.87 -11.51 14.02
C ALA A 395 -11.45 -11.55 12.60
N GLN A 396 -11.85 -10.39 12.05
CA GLN A 396 -12.33 -10.25 10.67
C GLN A 396 -11.16 -10.06 9.68
N ILE A 397 -9.95 -9.76 10.17
CA ILE A 397 -8.74 -9.69 9.33
C ILE A 397 -8.16 -11.10 9.22
N PRO A 398 -7.88 -11.61 8.01
CA PRO A 398 -7.26 -12.91 7.82
C PRO A 398 -5.98 -13.10 8.65
N PRO A 399 -5.67 -14.34 9.09
CA PRO A 399 -4.41 -14.60 9.76
C PRO A 399 -3.23 -14.28 8.82
N MET A 400 -2.26 -13.53 9.31
CA MET A 400 -1.07 -13.10 8.55
C MET A 400 0.03 -12.68 9.54
N LEU A 401 1.30 -12.66 9.10
CA LEU A 401 2.42 -12.26 9.97
C LEU A 401 2.24 -10.85 10.54
N ASN A 402 1.65 -9.91 9.78
CA ASN A 402 1.45 -8.55 10.28
C ASN A 402 0.43 -8.47 11.42
N ARG A 403 -0.47 -9.46 11.57
CA ARG A 403 -1.29 -9.60 12.78
C ARG A 403 -0.48 -10.01 13.99
N TRP A 404 0.61 -10.76 13.82
CA TRP A 404 1.57 -10.99 14.91
C TRP A 404 2.39 -9.74 15.20
N GLU A 405 2.92 -9.07 14.15
CA GLU A 405 3.77 -7.88 14.32
C GLU A 405 3.07 -6.76 15.09
N THR A 406 1.76 -6.58 14.88
CA THR A 406 0.94 -5.53 15.49
C THR A 406 0.15 -6.00 16.70
N ASP A 407 0.43 -7.20 17.24
CA ASP A 407 -0.27 -7.69 18.43
C ASP A 407 0.29 -7.04 19.69
N THR A 408 -0.59 -6.78 20.66
CA THR A 408 -0.20 -6.31 21.99
C THR A 408 0.53 -7.39 22.79
N ARG A 409 0.26 -8.67 22.48
CA ARG A 409 0.91 -9.80 23.15
C ARG A 409 1.51 -10.75 22.12
N ARG A 410 2.85 -10.71 22.00
CA ARG A 410 3.62 -11.43 20.98
C ARG A 410 4.56 -12.42 21.62
N ILE A 411 4.44 -13.68 21.22
CA ILE A 411 5.33 -14.77 21.66
C ILE A 411 6.11 -15.27 20.44
N LEU A 412 7.43 -15.27 20.54
CA LEU A 412 8.35 -15.95 19.64
C LEU A 412 8.71 -17.32 20.23
N ILE A 413 8.43 -18.39 19.50
CA ILE A 413 8.89 -19.73 19.85
C ILE A 413 10.03 -20.10 18.91
N ARG A 414 11.21 -20.30 19.50
CA ARG A 414 12.39 -20.81 18.78
C ARG A 414 12.75 -22.22 19.24
N PRO A 415 13.39 -23.04 18.39
CA PRO A 415 13.82 -24.37 18.80
C PRO A 415 14.81 -24.31 19.96
N GLN A 416 14.72 -25.29 20.86
CA GLN A 416 15.67 -25.45 21.95
C GLN A 416 16.96 -26.11 21.45
N THR A 417 16.83 -27.03 20.51
CA THR A 417 17.95 -27.70 19.84
C THR A 417 17.99 -27.32 18.35
N MET A 418 19.16 -26.87 17.90
CA MET A 418 19.43 -26.55 16.48
C MET A 418 20.82 -27.02 16.11
N THR A 419 20.96 -27.48 14.87
CA THR A 419 22.27 -27.61 14.21
C THR A 419 22.88 -26.23 13.95
N THR A 420 24.19 -26.20 13.68
CA THR A 420 24.90 -24.96 13.34
C THR A 420 24.30 -24.27 12.11
N ASP A 421 23.94 -25.04 11.09
CA ASP A 421 23.40 -24.50 9.83
C ASP A 421 22.00 -23.93 10.02
N GLU A 422 21.14 -24.59 10.81
CA GLU A 422 19.82 -24.08 11.18
C GLU A 422 19.91 -22.76 11.94
N ALA A 423 20.79 -22.69 12.95
CA ALA A 423 21.02 -21.47 13.72
C ALA A 423 21.49 -20.32 12.81
N GLN A 424 22.42 -20.59 11.89
CA GLN A 424 22.92 -19.59 10.94
C GLN A 424 21.83 -19.14 9.95
N SER A 425 20.94 -20.04 9.52
CA SER A 425 19.86 -19.69 8.59
C SER A 425 18.82 -18.71 9.18
N LEU A 426 18.62 -18.77 10.50
CA LEU A 426 17.68 -17.94 11.26
C LEU A 426 18.31 -16.70 11.90
N GLU A 427 19.63 -16.60 11.89
CA GLU A 427 20.40 -15.56 12.59
C GLU A 427 19.90 -14.14 12.26
N THR A 428 19.75 -13.80 10.97
CA THR A 428 19.29 -12.45 10.56
C THR A 428 17.87 -12.14 11.04
N LEU A 429 16.99 -13.16 11.07
CA LEU A 429 15.64 -13.00 11.60
C LEU A 429 15.67 -12.77 13.11
N LEU A 430 16.42 -13.59 13.84
CA LEU A 430 16.56 -13.47 15.29
C LEU A 430 17.17 -12.13 15.69
N GLN A 431 18.25 -11.70 15.05
CA GLN A 431 18.87 -10.38 15.28
C GLN A 431 17.89 -9.22 15.03
N ARG A 432 17.00 -9.35 14.04
CA ARG A 432 15.95 -8.34 13.77
C ARG A 432 14.87 -8.32 14.86
N LEU A 433 14.57 -9.46 15.45
CA LEU A 433 13.57 -9.58 16.52
C LEU A 433 14.15 -9.22 17.89
N GLU A 434 15.43 -9.50 18.11
CA GLU A 434 16.20 -9.10 19.28
C GLU A 434 16.21 -7.57 19.38
N GLY A 435 15.75 -7.06 20.53
CA GLY A 435 15.66 -5.62 20.79
C GLY A 435 14.33 -4.97 20.41
N GLN A 436 13.38 -5.69 19.79
CA GLN A 436 12.02 -5.18 19.66
C GLN A 436 11.27 -5.32 21.01
N PRO A 437 10.63 -4.24 21.50
CA PRO A 437 9.94 -4.27 22.79
C PRO A 437 8.69 -5.16 22.74
N GLY A 438 8.36 -5.88 23.81
CA GLY A 438 7.10 -6.63 23.90
C GLY A 438 7.04 -7.91 23.07
N ILE A 439 8.18 -8.57 22.84
CA ILE A 439 8.26 -9.95 22.34
C ILE A 439 8.73 -10.85 23.49
N GLU A 440 7.87 -11.74 23.94
CA GLU A 440 8.24 -12.84 24.83
C GLU A 440 8.89 -13.96 24.01
N THR A 441 10.01 -14.52 24.48
CA THR A 441 10.71 -15.60 23.76
C THR A 441 10.70 -16.89 24.56
N ILE A 442 10.18 -17.95 23.96
CA ILE A 442 10.15 -19.31 24.51
C ILE A 442 11.07 -20.19 23.67
N GLN A 443 11.86 -21.03 24.35
CA GLN A 443 12.62 -22.10 23.71
C GLN A 443 11.88 -23.42 23.90
N SER A 444 11.46 -24.05 22.81
CA SER A 444 10.76 -25.32 22.86
C SER A 444 10.89 -26.06 21.54
N ASP A 445 11.17 -27.35 21.63
CA ASP A 445 11.20 -28.26 20.49
C ASP A 445 9.80 -28.77 20.13
N ASP A 446 8.94 -28.97 21.13
CA ASP A 446 7.56 -29.44 21.00
C ASP A 446 6.58 -28.43 21.63
N PRO A 447 6.39 -27.26 20.97
CA PRO A 447 5.62 -26.17 21.56
C PRO A 447 4.12 -26.46 21.64
N VAL A 448 3.46 -25.87 22.63
CA VAL A 448 2.00 -25.92 22.79
C VAL A 448 1.45 -24.49 22.75
N ILE A 449 0.43 -24.28 21.93
CA ILE A 449 -0.29 -23.01 21.83
C ILE A 449 -1.42 -23.00 22.86
N SER A 450 -1.24 -22.27 23.96
CA SER A 450 -2.15 -22.32 25.11
C SER A 450 -2.69 -20.97 25.56
N GLU A 451 -1.97 -19.88 25.29
CA GLU A 451 -2.27 -18.55 25.82
C GLU A 451 -2.98 -17.67 24.79
N SER A 452 -3.81 -16.71 25.22
CA SER A 452 -4.27 -15.63 24.34
C SER A 452 -3.10 -14.70 24.03
N ALA A 453 -2.38 -15.01 22.95
CA ALA A 453 -1.31 -14.22 22.38
C ALA A 453 -1.16 -14.60 20.90
N SER A 454 -0.57 -13.71 20.11
CA SER A 454 -0.10 -14.08 18.78
C SER A 454 1.26 -14.76 18.88
N TYR A 455 1.43 -15.85 18.14
CA TYR A 455 2.65 -16.66 18.13
C TYR A 455 3.39 -16.58 16.79
N LEU A 456 4.71 -16.47 16.84
CA LEU A 456 5.62 -16.74 15.72
C LEU A 456 6.47 -17.94 16.09
N VAL A 457 6.24 -19.08 15.44
CA VAL A 457 6.98 -20.32 15.65
C VAL A 457 7.95 -20.49 14.49
N ILE A 458 9.24 -20.67 14.77
CA ILE A 458 10.27 -20.75 13.72
C ILE A 458 11.02 -22.08 13.71
N GLY A 459 11.58 -22.42 12.54
CA GLY A 459 12.47 -23.57 12.36
C GLY A 459 11.80 -24.94 12.55
N PRO A 460 12.55 -25.97 12.97
CA PRO A 460 12.03 -27.33 13.14
C PRO A 460 10.81 -27.43 14.07
N SER A 461 10.74 -26.61 15.14
CA SER A 461 9.59 -26.58 16.04
C SER A 461 8.29 -26.15 15.35
N ALA A 462 8.38 -25.24 14.38
CA ALA A 462 7.22 -24.81 13.59
C ALA A 462 6.67 -25.96 12.74
N ARG A 463 7.58 -26.69 12.08
CA ARG A 463 7.24 -27.85 11.27
C ARG A 463 6.60 -28.96 12.12
N ARG A 464 7.23 -29.33 13.24
CA ARG A 464 6.71 -30.36 14.16
C ARG A 464 5.31 -30.04 14.68
N LEU A 465 5.07 -28.80 15.09
CA LEU A 465 3.76 -28.39 15.59
C LEU A 465 2.69 -28.47 14.49
N LEU A 466 3.01 -28.03 13.27
CA LEU A 466 2.10 -28.11 12.12
C LEU A 466 1.83 -29.55 11.65
N GLU A 467 2.79 -30.46 11.78
CA GLU A 467 2.63 -31.90 11.49
C GLU A 467 1.88 -32.65 12.61
N SER A 468 1.69 -32.02 13.79
CA SER A 468 1.06 -32.66 14.94
C SER A 468 -0.46 -32.54 14.94
N ASP A 469 -1.14 -33.55 15.50
CA ASP A 469 -2.58 -33.50 15.77
C ASP A 469 -2.98 -32.40 16.77
N SER A 470 -2.00 -31.81 17.48
CA SER A 470 -2.24 -30.78 18.48
C SER A 470 -2.59 -29.41 17.88
N PHE A 471 -2.36 -29.22 16.58
CA PHE A 471 -2.67 -27.98 15.86
C PHE A 471 -3.33 -28.28 14.51
N ASN A 472 -4.67 -28.18 14.44
CA ASN A 472 -5.45 -28.52 13.25
C ASN A 472 -6.31 -27.36 12.70
N ARG A 473 -5.85 -26.12 12.87
CA ARG A 473 -6.66 -24.91 12.66
C ARG A 473 -6.35 -24.10 11.41
N CYS A 474 -5.40 -24.52 10.60
CA CYS A 474 -5.21 -23.93 9.28
C CYS A 474 -6.42 -24.22 8.36
N GLU A 475 -6.53 -23.49 7.24
CA GLU A 475 -7.69 -23.58 6.36
C GLU A 475 -7.93 -25.01 5.81
N LYS A 476 -9.19 -25.33 5.53
CA LYS A 476 -9.56 -26.58 4.85
C LYS A 476 -8.86 -26.62 3.49
N GLY A 477 -8.11 -27.70 3.22
CA GLY A 477 -7.34 -27.85 1.97
C GLY A 477 -5.83 -27.69 2.15
N MET A 478 -5.34 -27.48 3.38
CA MET A 478 -3.92 -27.64 3.68
C MET A 478 -3.63 -29.05 4.23
N GLU A 479 -2.66 -29.73 3.63
CA GLU A 479 -2.14 -31.02 4.10
C GLU A 479 -0.62 -30.92 4.25
N ILE A 480 -0.12 -31.32 5.41
CA ILE A 480 1.31 -31.35 5.69
C ILE A 480 1.69 -32.80 5.98
N GLN A 481 2.61 -33.33 5.18
CA GLN A 481 3.13 -34.68 5.33
C GLN A 481 4.66 -34.65 5.35
N PRO A 482 5.32 -35.72 5.86
CA PRO A 482 6.76 -35.84 5.74
C PRO A 482 7.22 -35.77 4.28
N GLY A 483 7.81 -34.63 3.89
CA GLY A 483 8.45 -34.43 2.58
C GLY A 483 7.69 -33.53 1.60
N TYR A 484 6.40 -33.24 1.85
CA TYR A 484 5.63 -32.31 1.02
C TYR A 484 4.59 -31.54 1.83
N ILE A 485 4.21 -30.38 1.30
CA ILE A 485 3.08 -29.59 1.79
C ILE A 485 2.14 -29.35 0.62
N SER A 486 0.88 -29.67 0.79
CA SER A 486 -0.18 -29.28 -0.13
C SER A 486 -0.97 -28.12 0.46
N ILE A 487 -1.16 -27.08 -0.32
CA ILE A 487 -2.03 -25.94 0.03
C ILE A 487 -2.99 -25.79 -1.14
N GLU A 488 -4.28 -25.94 -0.86
CA GLU A 488 -5.32 -26.03 -1.90
C GLU A 488 -5.01 -27.20 -2.85
N ASP A 489 -5.05 -26.96 -4.16
CA ASP A 489 -4.79 -27.97 -5.19
C ASP A 489 -3.31 -28.04 -5.63
N GLN A 490 -2.40 -27.40 -4.89
CA GLN A 490 -0.97 -27.33 -5.23
C GLN A 490 -0.11 -28.07 -4.20
N THR A 491 0.80 -28.91 -4.68
CA THR A 491 1.76 -29.65 -3.84
C THR A 491 3.18 -29.08 -4.01
N PHE A 492 3.84 -28.86 -2.88
CA PHE A 492 5.17 -28.27 -2.79
C PHE A 492 6.12 -29.26 -2.10
N GLU A 493 7.16 -29.69 -2.82
CA GLU A 493 8.13 -30.67 -2.35
C GLU A 493 9.58 -30.26 -2.71
N GLY A 494 10.53 -30.86 -2.00
CA GLY A 494 11.96 -30.69 -2.25
C GLY A 494 12.70 -29.83 -1.21
N PRO A 495 14.05 -29.91 -1.19
CA PRO A 495 14.88 -29.30 -0.15
C PRO A 495 14.97 -27.78 -0.26
N GLU A 496 14.66 -27.20 -1.42
CA GLU A 496 14.80 -25.77 -1.71
C GLU A 496 13.61 -24.92 -1.25
N MET A 497 12.65 -25.54 -0.55
CA MET A 497 11.39 -24.93 -0.17
C MET A 497 11.45 -24.28 1.22
N ALA A 498 10.90 -23.08 1.33
CA ALA A 498 10.61 -22.43 2.61
C ALA A 498 9.16 -21.92 2.64
N PHE A 499 8.60 -21.83 3.84
CA PHE A 499 7.18 -21.59 4.05
C PHE A 499 6.99 -20.53 5.13
N LEU A 500 6.11 -19.56 4.86
CA LEU A 500 5.51 -18.70 5.87
C LEU A 500 4.02 -18.98 5.86
N ILE A 501 3.46 -19.45 6.96
CA ILE A 501 2.04 -19.84 7.05
C ILE A 501 1.46 -19.24 8.31
N SER A 502 0.34 -18.53 8.22
CA SER A 502 -0.37 -17.93 9.34
C SER A 502 -1.76 -18.53 9.42
N CYS A 503 -2.08 -19.10 10.57
CA CYS A 503 -3.35 -19.76 10.83
C CYS A 503 -4.08 -19.08 12.00
N PRO A 504 -5.42 -19.17 12.06
CA PRO A 504 -6.19 -18.68 13.20
C PRO A 504 -5.72 -19.32 14.50
N HIS A 505 -5.70 -18.54 15.58
CA HIS A 505 -5.35 -19.08 16.88
C HIS A 505 -6.46 -20.04 17.40
N PRO A 506 -6.11 -21.19 18.03
CA PRO A 506 -7.09 -22.25 18.29
C PRO A 506 -8.22 -21.93 19.26
N ARG A 507 -8.03 -20.91 20.11
CA ARG A 507 -8.95 -20.55 21.20
C ARG A 507 -9.40 -19.08 21.20
N ASP A 508 -8.77 -18.23 20.38
CA ASP A 508 -9.00 -16.78 20.42
C ASP A 508 -8.82 -16.20 19.03
N ALA A 509 -9.91 -15.84 18.37
CA ALA A 509 -9.88 -15.38 16.99
C ALA A 509 -9.17 -14.02 16.79
N ASN A 510 -8.92 -13.26 17.87
CA ASN A 510 -8.18 -12.00 17.80
C ASN A 510 -6.66 -12.21 17.63
N HIS A 511 -6.15 -13.40 17.92
CA HIS A 511 -4.74 -13.74 17.77
C HIS A 511 -4.49 -14.65 16.56
N THR A 512 -3.22 -14.74 16.15
CA THR A 512 -2.77 -15.58 15.03
C THR A 512 -1.61 -16.46 15.47
N VAL A 513 -1.44 -17.61 14.81
CA VAL A 513 -0.25 -18.44 14.94
C VAL A 513 0.44 -18.49 13.59
N THR A 514 1.63 -17.92 13.52
CA THR A 514 2.44 -17.84 12.31
C THR A 514 3.64 -18.77 12.42
N PHE A 515 3.90 -19.52 11.36
CA PHE A 515 4.93 -20.53 11.24
C PHE A 515 5.91 -20.11 10.16
N PHE A 516 7.20 -20.14 10.46
CA PHE A 516 8.25 -19.92 9.47
C PHE A 516 9.30 -21.03 9.53
N PHE A 517 9.41 -21.83 8.47
CA PHE A 517 10.32 -22.96 8.40
C PHE A 517 10.69 -23.28 6.95
N GLY A 518 11.61 -24.20 6.75
CA GLY A 518 11.94 -24.71 5.42
C GLY A 518 12.32 -26.18 5.44
N SER A 519 12.43 -26.75 4.24
CA SER A 519 12.88 -28.12 4.04
C SER A 519 14.37 -28.30 4.33
N SER A 520 15.16 -27.23 4.25
CA SER A 520 16.57 -27.18 4.64
C SER A 520 16.98 -25.77 5.12
N PRO A 521 18.12 -25.63 5.85
CA PRO A 521 18.67 -24.33 6.23
C PRO A 521 18.98 -23.41 5.04
N GLU A 522 19.42 -23.97 3.91
CA GLU A 522 19.73 -23.24 2.67
C GLU A 522 18.49 -22.58 2.06
N ALA A 523 17.32 -23.21 2.19
CA ALA A 523 16.06 -22.65 1.73
C ALA A 523 15.58 -21.47 2.60
N VAL A 524 15.85 -21.53 3.91
CA VAL A 524 15.42 -20.51 4.90
C VAL A 524 16.26 -19.24 4.81
N LYS A 525 17.59 -19.38 4.71
CA LYS A 525 18.56 -18.28 4.75
C LYS A 525 18.25 -17.09 3.81
N PRO A 526 17.91 -17.27 2.52
CA PRO A 526 17.62 -16.14 1.64
C PRO A 526 16.32 -15.41 1.99
N VAL A 527 15.38 -16.10 2.65
CA VAL A 527 14.04 -15.60 2.98
C VAL A 527 13.99 -14.95 4.36
N SER A 528 14.78 -15.41 5.32
CA SER A 528 14.73 -14.96 6.73
C SER A 528 14.89 -13.43 6.85
N ARG A 529 15.78 -12.84 6.06
CA ARG A 529 15.98 -11.37 5.99
C ARG A 529 14.79 -10.60 5.38
N LEU A 530 13.96 -11.28 4.59
CA LEU A 530 12.84 -10.69 3.85
C LEU A 530 11.48 -10.96 4.51
N LEU A 531 11.42 -11.70 5.61
CA LEU A 531 10.17 -12.24 6.16
C LEU A 531 9.06 -11.18 6.33
N PHE A 532 9.40 -10.05 6.95
CA PHE A 532 8.46 -8.94 7.20
C PHE A 532 8.13 -8.08 5.97
N PHE A 533 8.73 -8.33 4.81
CA PHE A 533 8.27 -7.74 3.55
C PHE A 533 7.06 -8.48 2.98
N TYR A 534 6.83 -9.73 3.42
CA TYR A 534 5.77 -10.60 2.91
C TYR A 534 4.61 -10.79 3.90
N GLY A 535 4.52 -10.02 4.98
CA GLY A 535 3.59 -10.33 6.05
C GLY A 535 2.10 -10.02 5.81
N TRP A 536 1.72 -9.75 4.56
CA TRP A 536 0.35 -9.43 4.13
C TRP A 536 -0.46 -10.63 3.61
N ASP A 537 0.19 -11.78 3.45
CA ASP A 537 -0.44 -13.02 3.00
C ASP A 537 -0.63 -14.00 4.17
N SER A 538 -1.66 -14.83 4.08
CA SER A 538 -1.83 -15.94 5.03
C SER A 538 -0.83 -17.04 4.79
N TYR A 539 -0.45 -17.30 3.53
CA TYR A 539 0.66 -18.20 3.23
C TYR A 539 1.54 -17.67 2.10
N LEU A 540 2.83 -17.98 2.18
CA LEU A 540 3.80 -17.87 1.09
C LEU A 540 4.65 -19.13 1.01
N VAL A 541 4.88 -19.55 -0.22
CA VAL A 541 5.81 -20.62 -0.55
C VAL A 541 6.97 -20.04 -1.32
N PHE A 542 8.18 -20.31 -0.85
CA PHE A 542 9.42 -19.87 -1.46
C PHE A 542 10.16 -21.05 -2.05
N LYS A 543 10.72 -20.88 -3.26
CA LYS A 543 11.70 -21.78 -3.85
C LYS A 543 12.97 -21.01 -4.15
N GLN A 544 14.10 -21.44 -3.58
CA GLN A 544 15.39 -20.75 -3.73
C GLN A 544 15.31 -19.24 -3.40
N GLY A 545 14.52 -18.89 -2.38
CA GLY A 545 14.33 -17.50 -1.94
C GLY A 545 13.34 -16.66 -2.75
N LYS A 546 12.70 -17.19 -3.79
CA LYS A 546 11.68 -16.51 -4.59
C LYS A 546 10.29 -17.01 -4.24
N VAL A 547 9.31 -16.11 -4.14
CA VAL A 547 7.90 -16.48 -3.96
C VAL A 547 7.41 -17.22 -5.22
N ILE A 548 6.91 -18.44 -5.04
CA ILE A 548 6.31 -19.25 -6.12
C ILE A 548 4.80 -19.44 -5.94
N ALA A 549 4.30 -19.28 -4.71
CA ALA A 549 2.87 -19.27 -4.41
C ALA A 549 2.59 -18.37 -3.21
N ARG A 550 1.41 -17.75 -3.18
CA ARG A 550 0.92 -16.96 -2.05
C ARG A 550 -0.61 -16.92 -2.07
N GLY A 551 -1.23 -16.70 -0.92
CA GLY A 551 -2.67 -16.56 -0.86
C GLY A 551 -3.17 -16.16 0.53
N MET A 552 -4.49 -16.05 0.62
CA MET A 552 -5.20 -15.55 1.80
C MET A 552 -6.20 -16.59 2.26
N PHE A 553 -6.13 -16.93 3.54
CA PHE A 553 -7.13 -17.77 4.17
C PHE A 553 -8.35 -16.95 4.54
N GLN A 554 -9.53 -17.57 4.50
CA GLN A 554 -10.74 -16.89 4.95
C GLN A 554 -10.68 -16.58 6.45
N PRO A 555 -11.07 -15.36 6.89
CA PRO A 555 -11.14 -15.05 8.31
C PRO A 555 -12.24 -15.88 8.98
N VAL A 556 -12.07 -16.16 10.28
CA VAL A 556 -13.02 -16.97 11.08
C VAL A 556 -14.42 -16.34 11.10
N HIS A 557 -14.47 -15.00 11.02
CA HIS A 557 -15.67 -14.20 10.85
C HIS A 557 -15.53 -13.34 9.59
N SER A 558 -15.61 -13.96 8.41
CA SER A 558 -15.82 -13.18 7.19
C SER A 558 -17.22 -12.56 7.24
N ALA A 559 -17.40 -11.38 6.68
CA ALA A 559 -18.70 -10.72 6.56
C ALA A 559 -19.70 -11.48 5.66
N ARG A 560 -19.46 -12.77 5.37
CA ARG A 560 -20.40 -13.70 4.76
C ARG A 560 -21.24 -14.33 5.87
N GLU A 561 -22.36 -13.70 6.19
CA GLU A 561 -23.36 -14.38 7.01
C GLU A 561 -24.07 -15.42 6.14
N ILE A 562 -24.03 -16.68 6.57
CA ILE A 562 -24.91 -17.72 6.02
C ILE A 562 -26.30 -17.44 6.56
N ILE A 563 -27.20 -16.98 5.68
CA ILE A 563 -28.57 -16.66 6.06
C ILE A 563 -29.27 -17.96 6.44
N ARG A 564 -29.68 -18.08 7.72
CA ARG A 564 -30.47 -19.22 8.19
C ARG A 564 -31.94 -18.92 7.91
N HIS A 565 -32.58 -19.74 7.08
CA HIS A 565 -34.04 -19.69 6.92
C HIS A 565 -34.71 -20.02 8.25
N SER A 566 -35.64 -19.17 8.70
CA SER A 566 -36.60 -19.59 9.72
C SER A 566 -37.63 -20.50 9.05
N PRO A 567 -37.98 -21.64 9.66
CA PRO A 567 -38.92 -22.61 9.10
C PRO A 567 -40.35 -22.07 8.95
#